data_AF-A0A7V4HEK5-F1
#
_entry.id   AF-A0A7V4HEK5-F1
#
_cell.length_a   1.000
_cell.length_b   1.000
_cell.length_c   1.000
_cell.angle_alpha   90.00
_cell.angle_beta   90.00
_cell.angle_gamma   90.00
#
_symmetry.space_group_name_H-M   'P 1'
#
loop_
_entity.id
_entity.type
_entity.pdbx_description
1 polymer ?
#
loop_
_entity_poly.entity_id
_entity_poly.type
_entity_poly.pdbx_seq_one_letter_code
_entity_poly.pdbx_strand_id
1 'polypeptide(L)'
;MGGRELGRAPDVVHEAHRGQNRRMSSRAAHARALFAPLGSTYDRVGALRDVVQNHLLQVLALVAMEPPSGGDDAIARRRLDVFRAMPAVDPETAIRGQYRGYREVSGVARNSETETYVALQLEIENWRWAGVPILIRAGKLLPTTGTEVVVRLERVPQLRWGRRRLHTPGTDDIVLRVGRDPGVTIGIRAKTPGMEVSQPVSLDLDFEEELGEPPQPYERLLYDALRGDHTLFPHWDVIEETWRIVQPLLDAPPPLEPYEPGTWGPQSADALAAPYGGWRAPQSRSRNAAASSE
;
A
#
# COMPACT_ATOMS: atom_id res chain seq x y z
N MET A 1 -13.28 -22.37 69.78
CA MET A 1 -11.94 -21.95 69.30
C MET A 1 -11.55 -22.86 68.15
N GLY A 2 -11.23 -22.27 66.99
CA GLY A 2 -10.41 -22.92 65.95
C GLY A 2 -11.12 -23.64 64.80
N GLY A 3 -11.99 -22.96 64.05
CA GLY A 3 -12.33 -23.37 62.69
C GLY A 3 -11.16 -23.06 61.74
N ARG A 4 -10.70 -24.05 60.96
CA ARG A 4 -9.76 -23.84 59.85
C ARG A 4 -10.51 -23.99 58.53
N GLU A 5 -10.71 -22.86 57.86
CA GLU A 5 -11.22 -22.77 56.51
C GLU A 5 -10.23 -23.38 55.52
N LEU A 6 -10.74 -24.23 54.62
CA LEU A 6 -10.07 -24.69 53.42
C LEU A 6 -10.02 -23.51 52.43
N GLY A 7 -8.84 -22.88 52.30
CA GLY A 7 -8.58 -21.83 51.33
C GLY A 7 -8.71 -22.36 49.90
N ARG A 8 -9.80 -21.98 49.22
CA ARG A 8 -9.95 -22.07 47.77
C ARG A 8 -8.85 -21.24 47.09
N ALA A 9 -8.14 -21.85 46.15
CA ALA A 9 -7.33 -21.14 45.18
C ALA A 9 -8.25 -20.19 44.36
N PRO A 10 -7.83 -18.96 44.04
CA PRO A 10 -8.57 -18.16 43.09
C PRO A 10 -8.39 -18.74 41.69
N ASP A 11 -9.48 -19.24 41.11
CA ASP A 11 -9.62 -19.48 39.68
C ASP A 11 -9.39 -18.15 38.94
N VAL A 12 -8.16 -17.90 38.50
CA VAL A 12 -7.89 -16.85 37.50
C VAL A 12 -8.31 -17.41 36.15
N VAL A 13 -9.61 -17.29 35.88
CA VAL A 13 -10.18 -17.56 34.58
C VAL A 13 -9.51 -16.62 33.57
N HIS A 14 -8.85 -17.22 32.57
CA HIS A 14 -8.36 -16.54 31.37
C HIS A 14 -9.53 -15.83 30.66
N GLU A 15 -9.77 -14.57 31.03
CA GLU A 15 -10.61 -13.67 30.24
C GLU A 15 -9.71 -12.96 29.22
N ALA A 16 -9.27 -13.73 28.21
CA ALA A 16 -8.61 -13.16 27.05
C ALA A 16 -9.59 -12.19 26.36
N HIS A 17 -9.23 -10.91 26.41
CA HIS A 17 -9.93 -9.76 25.84
C HIS A 17 -10.55 -10.04 24.45
N ARG A 18 -11.81 -10.50 24.42
CA ARG A 18 -12.66 -10.63 23.22
C ARG A 18 -13.17 -9.28 22.67
N GLY A 19 -12.57 -8.16 23.06
CA GLY A 19 -13.12 -6.81 22.80
C GLY A 19 -12.31 -5.90 21.88
N GLN A 20 -11.08 -6.26 21.50
CA GLN A 20 -10.11 -5.29 20.94
C GLN A 20 -9.94 -5.29 19.41
N ASN A 21 -10.81 -5.98 18.66
CA ASN A 21 -10.66 -6.11 17.20
C ASN A 21 -11.67 -5.28 16.38
N ARG A 22 -12.27 -4.24 16.95
CA ARG A 22 -13.24 -3.40 16.24
C ARG A 22 -12.71 -1.98 16.06
N ARG A 23 -12.26 -1.72 14.82
CA ARG A 23 -11.92 -0.44 14.19
C ARG A 23 -10.53 0.10 14.53
N MET A 24 -9.54 -0.41 13.80
CA MET A 24 -8.49 0.47 13.29
C MET A 24 -9.14 1.31 12.19
N SER A 25 -9.59 2.51 12.52
CA SER A 25 -10.22 3.40 11.55
C SER A 25 -9.13 4.07 10.71
N SER A 26 -8.99 3.64 9.46
CA SER A 26 -8.11 4.27 8.47
C SER A 26 -8.90 5.31 7.70
N ARG A 27 -8.32 6.50 7.51
CA ARG A 27 -8.92 7.56 6.71
C ARG A 27 -8.67 7.37 5.20
N ALA A 28 -7.58 6.68 4.86
CA ALA A 28 -7.24 6.29 3.51
C ALA A 28 -6.15 5.21 3.53
N ALA A 29 -6.17 4.29 2.57
CA ALA A 29 -5.05 3.42 2.27
C ALA A 29 -4.45 3.84 0.92
N HIS A 30 -3.14 3.91 0.82
CA HIS A 30 -2.45 4.22 -0.44
C HIS A 30 -1.60 3.03 -0.84
N ALA A 31 -1.75 2.52 -2.05
CA ALA A 31 -0.85 1.51 -2.60
C ALA A 31 -0.13 2.12 -3.80
N ARG A 32 1.18 1.97 -3.86
CA ARG A 32 2.01 2.64 -4.85
C ARG A 32 3.09 1.72 -5.35
N ALA A 33 3.32 1.73 -6.66
CA ALA A 33 4.47 1.05 -7.26
C ALA A 33 5.20 1.96 -8.25
N LEU A 34 6.51 1.97 -8.18
CA LEU A 34 7.41 2.70 -9.05
C LEU A 34 8.31 1.68 -9.74
N PHE A 35 8.01 1.39 -11.00
CA PHE A 35 8.73 0.40 -11.80
C PHE A 35 9.38 1.04 -13.01
N ALA A 36 10.49 0.48 -13.49
CA ALA A 36 11.02 0.74 -14.83
C ALA A 36 11.36 -0.61 -15.48
N PRO A 37 10.74 -0.91 -16.65
CA PRO A 37 11.58 -1.01 -17.84
C PRO A 37 11.08 -0.07 -18.97
N LEU A 38 12.00 0.26 -19.89
CA LEU A 38 11.76 1.05 -21.11
C LEU A 38 11.86 0.12 -22.34
N GLY A 39 11.00 0.32 -23.34
CA GLY A 39 11.10 -0.36 -24.64
C GLY A 39 9.82 -0.33 -25.47
N SER A 40 9.92 -0.75 -26.74
CA SER A 40 8.80 -0.82 -27.70
C SER A 40 7.64 -1.71 -27.26
N THR A 41 7.92 -2.73 -26.44
CA THR A 41 6.88 -3.61 -25.85
C THR A 41 5.97 -2.84 -24.90
N TYR A 42 6.50 -1.83 -24.20
CA TYR A 42 5.73 -1.06 -23.22
C TYR A 42 4.62 -0.22 -23.87
N ASP A 43 4.84 0.26 -25.11
CA ASP A 43 3.89 1.11 -25.83
C ASP A 43 2.56 0.41 -26.13
N ARG A 44 2.51 -0.93 -26.09
CA ARG A 44 1.28 -1.72 -26.25
C ARG A 44 0.60 -2.07 -24.91
N VAL A 45 1.29 -1.85 -23.80
CA VAL A 45 0.90 -2.32 -22.47
C VAL A 45 0.39 -1.15 -21.62
N GLY A 46 1.23 -0.14 -21.42
CA GLY A 46 0.96 1.01 -20.55
C GLY A 46 1.07 0.70 -19.05
N ALA A 47 1.12 1.74 -18.22
CA ALA A 47 1.28 1.61 -16.77
C ALA A 47 0.13 0.83 -16.10
N LEU A 48 -1.09 0.95 -16.63
CA LEU A 48 -2.26 0.29 -16.07
C LEU A 48 -2.16 -1.24 -16.16
N ARG A 49 -1.76 -1.78 -17.32
CA ARG A 49 -1.58 -3.23 -17.51
C ARG A 49 -0.26 -3.75 -16.94
N ASP A 50 0.82 -2.97 -17.04
CA ASP A 50 2.17 -3.36 -16.61
C ASP A 50 2.23 -3.57 -15.08
N VAL A 51 1.59 -2.69 -14.31
CA VAL A 51 1.80 -2.63 -12.86
C VAL A 51 0.51 -2.66 -12.06
N VAL A 52 -0.55 -1.97 -12.50
CA VAL A 52 -1.76 -1.84 -11.68
C VAL A 52 -2.58 -3.14 -11.69
N GLN A 53 -2.98 -3.60 -12.89
CA GLN A 53 -3.91 -4.73 -13.06
C GLN A 53 -3.43 -6.00 -12.34
N ASN A 54 -2.12 -6.26 -12.35
CA ASN A 54 -1.54 -7.40 -11.67
C ASN A 54 -0.94 -6.96 -10.31
N HIS A 55 0.25 -6.37 -10.31
CA HIS A 55 1.07 -6.23 -9.11
C HIS A 55 0.40 -5.43 -7.99
N LEU A 56 -0.12 -4.23 -8.27
CA LEU A 56 -0.68 -3.38 -7.21
C LEU A 56 -2.00 -3.87 -6.67
N LEU A 57 -2.87 -4.41 -7.52
CA LEU A 57 -4.11 -5.02 -7.05
C LEU A 57 -3.83 -6.24 -6.17
N GLN A 58 -2.85 -7.09 -6.53
CA GLN A 58 -2.45 -8.22 -5.67
C GLN A 58 -1.87 -7.76 -4.32
N VAL A 59 -1.01 -6.74 -4.31
CA VAL A 59 -0.49 -6.14 -3.05
C VAL A 59 -1.62 -5.56 -2.21
N LEU A 60 -2.55 -4.83 -2.84
CA LEU A 60 -3.72 -4.29 -2.14
C LEU A 60 -4.54 -5.41 -1.50
N ALA A 61 -4.83 -6.48 -2.24
CA ALA A 61 -5.61 -7.60 -1.70
C ALA A 61 -4.92 -8.27 -0.51
N LEU A 62 -3.60 -8.41 -0.51
CA LEU A 62 -2.85 -8.92 0.65
C LEU A 62 -3.01 -8.05 1.91
N VAL A 63 -3.09 -6.73 1.73
CA VAL A 63 -3.27 -5.79 2.84
C VAL A 63 -4.73 -5.72 3.28
N ALA A 64 -5.67 -5.89 2.35
CA ALA A 64 -7.10 -5.71 2.59
C ALA A 64 -7.86 -6.98 3.00
N MET A 65 -7.33 -8.16 2.69
CA MET A 65 -8.05 -9.43 2.86
C MET A 65 -8.32 -9.77 4.33
N GLU A 66 -9.39 -10.54 4.55
CA GLU A 66 -9.63 -11.18 5.85
C GLU A 66 -8.60 -12.29 6.11
N PRO A 67 -8.32 -12.62 7.40
CA PRO A 67 -7.46 -13.73 7.74
C PRO A 67 -7.92 -15.05 7.08
N PRO A 68 -7.02 -15.81 6.42
CA PRO A 68 -7.38 -17.07 5.79
C PRO A 68 -7.75 -18.12 6.83
N SER A 69 -8.74 -18.95 6.51
CA SER A 69 -9.28 -20.00 7.39
C SER A 69 -8.52 -21.35 7.30
N GLY A 70 -7.39 -21.39 6.59
CA GLY A 70 -6.61 -22.61 6.31
C GLY A 70 -7.02 -23.32 5.00
N GLY A 71 -6.12 -24.16 4.48
CA GLY A 71 -6.23 -24.83 3.18
C GLY A 71 -5.37 -24.17 2.09
N ASP A 72 -5.02 -24.94 1.06
CA ASP A 72 -4.06 -24.53 0.03
C ASP A 72 -4.55 -23.35 -0.81
N ASP A 73 -5.86 -23.19 -0.97
CA ASP A 73 -6.49 -22.09 -1.73
C ASP A 73 -7.00 -20.94 -0.85
N ALA A 74 -6.74 -21.00 0.46
CA ALA A 74 -7.33 -20.06 1.41
C ALA A 74 -6.95 -18.61 1.11
N ILE A 75 -5.68 -18.35 0.77
CA ILE A 75 -5.21 -17.01 0.42
C ILE A 75 -5.88 -16.52 -0.87
N ALA A 76 -5.98 -17.38 -1.88
CA ALA A 76 -6.62 -17.03 -3.15
C ALA A 76 -8.11 -16.66 -2.94
N ARG A 77 -8.84 -17.44 -2.13
CA ARG A 77 -10.24 -17.14 -1.78
C ARG A 77 -10.38 -15.77 -1.09
N ARG A 78 -9.50 -15.45 -0.14
CA ARG A 78 -9.57 -14.17 0.58
C ARG A 78 -9.20 -12.98 -0.30
N ARG A 79 -8.30 -13.15 -1.27
CA ARG A 79 -8.06 -12.15 -2.32
C ARG A 79 -9.28 -11.99 -3.23
N LEU A 80 -9.91 -13.09 -3.63
CA LEU A 80 -11.11 -13.06 -4.47
C LEU A 80 -12.27 -12.30 -3.80
N ASP A 81 -12.48 -12.51 -2.50
CA ASP A 81 -13.50 -11.78 -1.73
C ASP A 81 -13.26 -10.27 -1.74
N VAL A 82 -11.99 -9.83 -1.69
CA VAL A 82 -11.63 -8.41 -1.81
C VAL A 82 -12.02 -7.88 -3.18
N PHE A 83 -11.58 -8.54 -4.27
CA PHE A 83 -11.81 -8.01 -5.61
C PHE A 83 -13.29 -8.03 -6.00
N ARG A 84 -14.06 -9.04 -5.58
CA ARG A 84 -15.53 -9.06 -5.76
C ARG A 84 -16.24 -7.91 -5.07
N ALA A 85 -15.68 -7.43 -3.95
CA ALA A 85 -16.19 -6.26 -3.24
C ALA A 85 -15.66 -4.93 -3.83
N MET A 86 -14.84 -4.95 -4.89
CA MET A 86 -14.37 -3.73 -5.55
C MET A 86 -15.24 -3.42 -6.78
N PRO A 87 -15.90 -2.25 -6.82
CA PRO A 87 -16.50 -1.73 -8.03
C PRO A 87 -15.46 -1.58 -9.15
N ALA A 88 -15.93 -1.52 -10.39
CA ALA A 88 -15.06 -1.17 -11.50
C ALA A 88 -14.63 0.31 -11.39
N VAL A 89 -13.44 0.64 -11.87
CA VAL A 89 -12.91 1.99 -11.77
C VAL A 89 -13.71 2.93 -12.65
N ASP A 90 -14.08 4.08 -12.09
CA ASP A 90 -14.71 5.17 -12.83
C ASP A 90 -13.67 5.92 -13.68
N PRO A 91 -13.76 5.87 -15.04
CA PRO A 91 -12.85 6.59 -15.93
C PRO A 91 -12.82 8.10 -15.72
N GLU A 92 -13.87 8.72 -15.18
CA GLU A 92 -13.91 10.17 -14.97
C GLU A 92 -13.02 10.62 -13.81
N THR A 93 -12.77 9.73 -12.85
CA THR A 93 -11.92 9.99 -11.68
C THR A 93 -10.48 9.51 -11.86
N ALA A 94 -10.24 8.70 -12.88
CA ALA A 94 -8.92 8.15 -13.18
C ALA A 94 -8.04 9.16 -13.91
N ILE A 95 -6.77 9.20 -13.52
CA ILE A 95 -5.78 10.10 -14.11
C ILE A 95 -4.76 9.28 -14.86
N ARG A 96 -4.58 9.59 -16.14
CA ARG A 96 -3.55 9.01 -17.00
C ARG A 96 -2.54 10.08 -17.36
N GLY A 97 -1.26 9.76 -17.24
CA GLY A 97 -0.18 10.68 -17.59
C GLY A 97 0.82 10.08 -18.57
N GLN A 98 1.47 10.93 -19.34
CA GLN A 98 2.59 10.56 -20.20
C GLN A 98 3.75 11.55 -19.99
N TYR A 99 4.95 11.06 -19.68
CA TYR A 99 6.07 11.97 -19.44
C TYR A 99 6.52 12.63 -20.75
N ARG A 100 7.01 13.87 -20.67
CA ARG A 100 7.55 14.59 -21.83
C ARG A 100 8.77 13.88 -22.41
N GLY A 101 8.73 13.60 -23.72
CA GLY A 101 9.78 12.86 -24.43
C GLY A 101 9.49 11.37 -24.62
N TYR A 102 8.38 10.82 -24.10
CA TYR A 102 8.05 9.40 -24.30
C TYR A 102 7.93 9.01 -25.79
N ARG A 103 7.30 9.87 -26.60
CA ARG A 103 7.13 9.68 -28.05
C ARG A 103 8.43 9.79 -28.85
N GLU A 104 9.51 10.24 -28.22
CA GLU A 104 10.85 10.33 -28.82
C GLU A 104 11.68 9.06 -28.55
N VAL A 105 11.20 8.16 -27.67
CA VAL A 105 11.86 6.90 -27.37
C VAL A 105 11.82 5.99 -28.60
N SER A 106 12.96 5.38 -28.92
CA SER A 106 13.08 4.44 -30.04
C SER A 106 12.06 3.30 -29.92
N GLY A 107 11.25 3.11 -30.96
CA GLY A 107 10.21 2.08 -31.02
C GLY A 107 8.85 2.46 -30.45
N VAL A 108 8.66 3.70 -29.96
CA VAL A 108 7.36 4.25 -29.56
C VAL A 108 6.70 4.97 -30.74
N ALA A 109 5.38 4.84 -30.88
CA ALA A 109 4.64 5.55 -31.92
C ALA A 109 4.65 7.08 -31.68
N ARG A 110 4.84 7.87 -32.75
CA ARG A 110 4.85 9.35 -32.67
C ARG A 110 3.55 9.95 -32.14
N ASN A 111 2.44 9.25 -32.33
CA ASN A 111 1.11 9.59 -31.85
C ASN A 111 0.66 8.67 -30.71
N SER A 112 1.58 8.04 -29.98
CA SER A 112 1.24 7.13 -28.87
C SER A 112 0.35 7.83 -27.84
N GLU A 113 -0.74 7.16 -27.49
CA GLU A 113 -1.66 7.52 -26.40
C GLU A 113 -1.49 6.61 -25.18
N THR A 114 -0.36 5.92 -25.08
CA THR A 114 -0.05 5.00 -23.99
C THR A 114 0.37 5.77 -22.75
N GLU A 115 -0.26 5.47 -21.62
CA GLU A 115 0.06 6.09 -20.36
C GLU A 115 1.37 5.53 -19.77
N THR A 116 2.22 6.42 -19.27
CA THR A 116 3.40 6.09 -18.48
C THR A 116 3.18 6.36 -16.99
N TYR A 117 2.02 6.89 -16.63
CA TYR A 117 1.58 7.18 -15.28
C TYR A 117 0.08 6.91 -15.15
N VAL A 118 -0.34 6.41 -14.00
CA VAL A 118 -1.76 6.27 -13.65
C VAL A 118 -1.95 6.58 -12.16
N ALA A 119 -3.01 7.32 -11.84
CA ALA A 119 -3.50 7.50 -10.48
C ALA A 119 -5.01 7.23 -10.41
N LEU A 120 -5.42 6.42 -9.44
CA LEU A 120 -6.78 5.91 -9.29
C LEU A 120 -7.28 6.13 -7.86
N GLN A 121 -8.57 6.39 -7.71
CA GLN A 121 -9.30 6.20 -6.45
C GLN A 121 -10.15 4.93 -6.60
N LEU A 122 -10.01 4.03 -5.64
CA LEU A 122 -10.68 2.74 -5.56
C LEU A 122 -11.40 2.63 -4.22
N GLU A 123 -12.34 1.69 -4.14
CA GLU A 123 -13.11 1.40 -2.94
C GLU A 123 -13.27 -0.12 -2.79
N ILE A 124 -13.42 -0.60 -1.55
CA ILE A 124 -13.78 -1.98 -1.25
C ILE A 124 -15.07 -1.96 -0.42
N GLU A 125 -16.17 -2.39 -1.02
CA GLU A 125 -17.52 -2.40 -0.47
C GLU A 125 -17.76 -3.62 0.44
N ASN A 126 -16.97 -3.72 1.50
CA ASN A 126 -17.18 -4.72 2.55
C ASN A 126 -17.17 -4.09 3.95
N TRP A 127 -17.53 -4.86 4.98
CA TRP A 127 -17.65 -4.34 6.35
C TRP A 127 -16.36 -3.75 6.93
N ARG A 128 -15.19 -4.19 6.47
CA ARG A 128 -13.90 -3.71 6.96
C ARG A 128 -13.51 -2.37 6.32
N TRP A 129 -13.78 -2.21 5.03
CA TRP A 129 -13.24 -1.13 4.20
C TRP A 129 -14.29 -0.16 3.66
N ALA A 130 -15.58 -0.38 3.90
CA ALA A 130 -16.63 0.52 3.45
C ALA A 130 -16.37 1.96 3.92
N GLY A 131 -16.37 2.90 2.96
CA GLY A 131 -16.10 4.32 3.19
C GLY A 131 -14.62 4.68 3.36
N VAL A 132 -13.69 3.72 3.23
CA VAL A 132 -12.25 3.99 3.22
C VAL A 132 -11.78 4.13 1.76
N PRO A 133 -11.37 5.33 1.32
CA PRO A 133 -10.84 5.55 -0.01
C PRO A 133 -9.46 4.89 -0.15
N ILE A 134 -9.23 4.23 -1.28
CA ILE A 134 -7.99 3.57 -1.61
C ILE A 134 -7.36 4.27 -2.81
N LEU A 135 -6.23 4.92 -2.61
CA LEU A 135 -5.56 5.64 -3.68
C LEU A 135 -4.41 4.81 -4.24
N ILE A 136 -4.37 4.66 -5.55
CA ILE A 136 -3.26 4.06 -6.27
C ILE A 136 -2.54 5.12 -7.09
N ARG A 137 -1.20 5.11 -7.08
CA ARG A 137 -0.40 5.77 -8.12
C ARG A 137 0.76 4.92 -8.58
N ALA A 138 1.00 4.90 -9.88
CA ALA A 138 2.14 4.23 -10.48
C ALA A 138 2.63 5.01 -11.70
N GLY A 139 3.94 5.00 -11.95
CA GLY A 139 4.46 5.62 -13.16
C GLY A 139 5.96 5.46 -13.38
N LYS A 140 6.39 5.82 -14.59
CA LYS A 140 7.79 5.84 -15.04
C LYS A 140 8.40 7.23 -14.85
N LEU A 141 9.74 7.28 -14.70
CA LEU A 141 10.53 8.51 -14.52
C LEU A 141 10.00 9.40 -13.39
N LEU A 142 9.58 8.78 -12.29
CA LEU A 142 9.26 9.49 -11.05
C LEU A 142 10.55 9.68 -10.22
N PRO A 143 10.58 10.62 -9.24
CA PRO A 143 11.79 10.97 -8.49
C PRO A 143 12.48 9.82 -7.74
N THR A 144 11.79 8.71 -7.49
CA THR A 144 12.36 7.53 -6.83
C THR A 144 11.77 6.24 -7.38
N THR A 145 12.42 5.12 -7.04
CA THR A 145 12.02 3.75 -7.37
C THR A 145 11.74 2.99 -6.08
N GLY A 146 10.63 2.26 -6.03
CA GLY A 146 10.14 1.57 -4.83
C GLY A 146 8.64 1.30 -4.90
N THR A 147 8.18 0.31 -4.14
CA THR A 147 6.75 0.02 -3.96
C THR A 147 6.42 0.18 -2.49
N GLU A 148 5.37 0.92 -2.18
CA GLU A 148 4.99 1.25 -0.81
C GLU A 148 3.47 1.13 -0.64
N VAL A 149 3.03 0.59 0.49
CA VAL A 149 1.66 0.72 0.96
C VAL A 149 1.65 1.62 2.18
N VAL A 150 0.92 2.73 2.13
CA VAL A 150 0.78 3.68 3.22
C VAL A 150 -0.65 3.63 3.76
N VAL A 151 -0.81 3.07 4.95
CA VAL A 151 -2.07 3.11 5.70
C VAL A 151 -2.07 4.35 6.57
N ARG A 152 -2.95 5.30 6.28
CA ARG A 152 -3.11 6.53 7.04
C ARG A 152 -4.21 6.35 8.09
N LEU A 153 -3.83 6.43 9.36
CA LEU A 153 -4.77 6.32 10.47
C LEU A 153 -5.58 7.60 10.62
N GLU A 154 -6.79 7.46 11.13
CA GLU A 154 -7.57 8.62 11.53
C GLU A 154 -6.80 9.47 12.54
N ARG A 155 -6.91 10.79 12.40
CA ARG A 155 -6.31 11.70 13.36
C ARG A 155 -7.00 11.47 14.70
N VAL A 156 -6.20 11.11 15.72
CA VAL A 156 -6.68 11.02 17.09
C VAL A 156 -7.33 12.36 17.47
N PRO A 157 -8.57 12.36 18.00
CA PRO A 157 -9.22 13.57 18.46
C PRO A 157 -8.30 14.36 19.40
N GLN A 158 -8.29 15.69 19.30
CA GLN A 158 -7.46 16.51 20.19
C GLN A 158 -7.92 16.34 21.63
N LEU A 159 -7.19 15.52 22.39
CA LEU A 159 -7.43 15.31 23.80
C LEU A 159 -7.02 16.54 24.59
N ARG A 160 -7.91 16.99 25.48
CA ARG A 160 -7.57 17.99 26.50
C ARG A 160 -6.90 17.27 27.66
N TRP A 161 -5.67 17.65 27.99
CA TRP A 161 -4.99 17.16 29.20
C TRP A 161 -4.98 18.30 30.23
N GLY A 162 -5.91 18.24 31.19
CA GLY A 162 -6.16 19.34 32.12
C GLY A 162 -6.66 20.62 31.41
N ARG A 163 -6.07 21.78 31.72
CA ARG A 163 -6.38 23.07 31.05
C ARG A 163 -5.70 23.24 29.68
N ARG A 164 -4.88 22.29 29.24
CA ARG A 164 -4.07 22.41 28.03
C ARG A 164 -4.67 21.59 26.88
N ARG A 165 -4.61 22.15 25.66
CA ARG A 165 -4.86 21.41 24.42
C ARG A 165 -3.52 20.89 23.92
N LEU A 166 -3.36 19.57 23.85
CA LEU A 166 -2.22 19.00 23.15
C LEU A 166 -2.45 19.23 21.66
N HIS A 167 -1.56 20.00 21.03
CA HIS A 167 -1.59 20.18 19.59
C HIS A 167 -0.88 18.99 18.95
N THR A 168 -1.64 18.21 18.21
CA THR A 168 -1.18 16.98 17.54
C THR A 168 -1.25 17.16 16.02
N PRO A 169 -0.38 17.99 15.40
CA PRO A 169 -0.41 18.25 13.97
C PRO A 169 0.12 17.05 13.17
N GLY A 170 -0.74 16.38 12.39
CA GLY A 170 -0.37 15.29 11.47
C GLY A 170 -1.34 14.12 11.48
N THR A 171 -0.94 13.00 10.89
CA THR A 171 -1.56 11.66 10.97
C THR A 171 -0.49 10.64 11.34
N ASP A 172 -0.91 9.56 12.00
CA ASP A 172 -0.06 8.39 12.20
C ASP A 172 -0.21 7.51 10.95
N ASP A 173 0.92 7.04 10.43
CA ASP A 173 0.97 6.31 9.17
C ASP A 173 1.75 5.00 9.37
N ILE A 174 1.25 3.90 8.81
CA ILE A 174 1.99 2.65 8.68
C ILE A 174 2.42 2.53 7.22
N VAL A 175 3.73 2.41 6.99
CA VAL A 175 4.31 2.23 5.66
C VAL A 175 4.90 0.84 5.55
N LEU A 176 4.40 0.07 4.60
CA LEU A 176 4.95 -1.21 4.19
C LEU A 176 5.76 -0.97 2.92
N ARG A 177 7.08 -1.14 2.97
CA ARG A 177 7.95 -1.10 1.79
C ARG A 177 8.04 -2.49 1.19
N VAL A 178 7.82 -2.58 -0.12
CA VAL A 178 7.77 -3.83 -0.88
C VAL A 178 8.83 -3.80 -2.00
N GLY A 179 9.52 -4.92 -2.17
CA GLY A 179 10.54 -5.08 -3.21
C GLY A 179 11.89 -4.52 -2.77
N ARG A 180 12.17 -3.26 -3.09
CA ARG A 180 13.45 -2.62 -2.73
C ARG A 180 13.40 -2.13 -1.28
N ASP A 181 14.43 -2.44 -0.51
CA ASP A 181 14.58 -2.08 0.91
C ASP A 181 13.31 -2.47 1.73
N PRO A 182 12.90 -3.76 1.67
CA PRO A 182 11.64 -4.22 2.25
C PRO A 182 11.65 -4.02 3.77
N GLY A 183 10.52 -3.56 4.30
CA GLY A 183 10.45 -3.25 5.72
C GLY A 183 9.18 -2.52 6.09
N VAL A 184 9.13 -2.09 7.35
CA VAL A 184 7.96 -1.42 7.92
C VAL A 184 8.41 -0.15 8.64
N THR A 185 7.76 0.97 8.34
CA THR A 185 7.87 2.19 9.14
C THR A 185 6.54 2.48 9.79
N ILE A 186 6.54 2.63 11.11
CA ILE A 186 5.40 3.11 11.87
C ILE A 186 5.70 4.54 12.32
N GLY A 187 4.95 5.50 11.76
CA GLY A 187 4.96 6.89 12.21
C GLY A 187 4.08 7.03 13.44
N ILE A 188 4.68 7.35 14.57
CA ILE A 188 4.00 7.65 15.83
C ILE A 188 4.29 9.08 16.27
N ARG A 189 3.63 9.52 17.34
CA ARG A 189 3.90 10.82 17.95
C ARG A 189 4.41 10.65 19.36
N ALA A 190 5.54 11.29 19.66
CA ALA A 190 6.10 11.35 20.99
C ALA A 190 6.05 12.78 21.53
N LYS A 191 5.79 12.94 22.83
CA LYS A 191 5.92 14.24 23.50
C LYS A 191 7.40 14.63 23.47
N THR A 192 7.69 15.83 22.98
CA THR A 192 9.06 16.34 23.04
C THR A 192 9.43 16.61 24.50
N PRO A 193 10.55 16.07 25.01
CA PRO A 193 10.97 16.30 26.39
C PRO A 193 11.02 17.80 26.72
N GLY A 194 10.40 18.20 27.83
CA GLY A 194 10.35 19.60 28.28
C GLY A 194 9.36 20.51 27.53
N MET A 195 8.70 20.06 26.45
CA MET A 195 7.70 20.84 25.72
C MET A 195 6.30 20.20 25.79
N GLU A 196 5.25 21.01 25.68
CA GLU A 196 3.86 20.53 25.58
C GLU A 196 3.42 20.33 24.12
N VAL A 197 4.36 19.92 23.27
CA VAL A 197 4.15 19.65 21.85
C VAL A 197 4.62 18.23 21.58
N SER A 198 3.83 17.50 20.79
CA SER A 198 4.24 16.20 20.27
C SER A 198 4.86 16.36 18.90
N GLN A 199 5.94 15.64 18.64
CA GLN A 199 6.60 15.58 17.33
C GLN A 199 6.44 14.19 16.71
N PRO A 200 6.41 14.08 15.37
CA PRO A 200 6.43 12.79 14.70
C PRO A 200 7.77 12.09 14.99
N VAL A 201 7.69 10.78 15.24
CA VAL A 201 8.82 9.87 15.40
C VAL A 201 8.55 8.64 14.55
N SER A 202 9.57 8.15 13.85
CA SER A 202 9.47 6.94 13.04
C SER A 202 10.10 5.77 13.77
N LEU A 203 9.37 4.67 13.88
CA LEU A 203 9.91 3.35 14.19
C LEU A 203 10.15 2.64 12.85
N ASP A 204 11.40 2.37 12.50
CA ASP A 204 11.77 1.75 11.22
C ASP A 204 12.35 0.36 11.46
N LEU A 205 11.82 -0.62 10.75
CA LEU A 205 12.30 -2.00 10.74
C LEU A 205 12.67 -2.36 9.29
N ASP A 206 13.90 -2.82 9.10
CA ASP A 206 14.42 -3.27 7.82
C ASP A 206 14.49 -4.80 7.83
N PHE A 207 13.85 -5.45 6.87
CA PHE A 207 13.78 -6.91 6.86
C PHE A 207 15.08 -7.55 6.39
N GLU A 208 15.87 -6.87 5.56
CA GLU A 208 17.15 -7.42 5.09
C GLU A 208 18.19 -7.35 6.20
N GLU A 209 18.23 -6.26 6.96
CA GLU A 209 19.11 -6.12 8.13
C GLU A 209 18.78 -7.17 9.22
N GLU A 210 17.50 -7.49 9.42
CA GLU A 210 17.04 -8.38 10.49
C GLU A 210 16.99 -9.86 10.10
N LEU A 211 16.64 -10.17 8.84
CA LEU A 211 16.38 -11.54 8.36
C LEU A 211 17.38 -12.01 7.30
N GLY A 212 18.25 -11.13 6.82
CA GLY A 212 19.17 -11.39 5.72
C GLY A 212 18.54 -11.19 4.33
N GLU A 213 19.37 -11.38 3.30
CA GLU A 213 18.94 -11.20 1.91
C GLU A 213 17.89 -12.25 1.51
N PRO A 214 16.71 -11.85 1.00
CA PRO A 214 15.71 -12.78 0.54
C PRO A 214 16.15 -13.48 -0.77
N PRO A 215 15.65 -14.70 -1.06
CA PRO A 215 15.88 -15.33 -2.34
C PRO A 215 15.33 -14.48 -3.49
N GLN A 216 15.94 -14.58 -4.66
CA GLN A 216 15.51 -13.80 -5.82
C GLN A 216 14.07 -14.20 -6.23
N PRO A 217 13.23 -13.26 -6.69
CA PRO A 217 11.81 -13.55 -6.95
C PRO A 217 11.57 -14.75 -7.89
N TYR A 218 12.37 -14.87 -8.95
CA TYR A 218 12.27 -15.99 -9.90
C TYR A 218 12.74 -17.31 -9.32
N GLU A 219 13.77 -17.30 -8.47
CA GLU A 219 14.24 -18.50 -7.76
C GLU A 219 13.13 -19.03 -6.85
N ARG A 220 12.49 -18.14 -6.09
CA ARG A 220 11.37 -18.49 -5.21
C ARG A 220 10.19 -19.08 -5.98
N LEU A 221 9.76 -18.42 -7.06
CA LEU A 221 8.63 -18.90 -7.86
C LEU A 221 8.90 -20.26 -8.51
N LEU A 222 10.13 -20.48 -9.01
CA LEU A 222 10.49 -21.77 -9.60
C LEU A 222 10.52 -22.88 -8.54
N TYR A 223 11.05 -22.58 -7.37
CA TYR A 223 11.06 -23.51 -6.24
C TYR A 223 9.64 -23.91 -5.81
N ASP A 224 8.74 -22.94 -5.66
CA ASP A 224 7.35 -23.20 -5.27
C ASP A 224 6.63 -24.02 -6.36
N ALA A 225 6.84 -23.72 -7.65
CA ALA A 225 6.29 -24.49 -8.76
C ALA A 225 6.74 -25.96 -8.75
N LEU A 226 8.03 -26.23 -8.47
CA LEU A 226 8.58 -27.59 -8.40
C LEU A 226 8.00 -28.39 -7.23
N ARG A 227 7.58 -27.72 -6.16
CA ARG A 227 6.96 -28.34 -4.98
C ARG A 227 5.44 -28.45 -5.06
N GLY A 228 4.83 -27.89 -6.11
CA GLY A 228 3.38 -27.78 -6.20
C GLY A 228 2.79 -26.82 -5.16
N ASP A 229 3.55 -25.84 -4.68
CA ASP A 229 3.00 -24.77 -3.85
C ASP A 229 2.44 -23.66 -4.73
N HIS A 230 1.12 -23.49 -4.68
CA HIS A 230 0.38 -22.55 -5.53
C HIS A 230 0.18 -21.18 -4.87
N THR A 231 0.68 -20.97 -3.64
CA THR A 231 0.35 -19.79 -2.81
C THR A 231 0.70 -18.45 -3.46
N LEU A 232 1.81 -18.40 -4.21
CA LEU A 232 2.27 -17.20 -4.90
C LEU A 232 1.71 -17.05 -6.33
N PHE A 233 0.96 -18.06 -6.82
CA PHE A 233 0.38 -18.05 -8.15
C PHE A 233 -1.07 -17.56 -8.10
N PRO A 234 -1.45 -16.54 -8.89
CA PRO A 234 -2.82 -16.05 -8.91
C PRO A 234 -3.76 -17.09 -9.50
N HIS A 235 -4.91 -17.31 -8.85
CA HIS A 235 -5.98 -18.15 -9.37
C HIS A 235 -6.69 -17.46 -10.55
N TRP A 236 -7.26 -18.24 -11.47
CA TRP A 236 -7.95 -17.70 -12.65
C TRP A 236 -9.05 -16.70 -12.27
N ASP A 237 -9.91 -17.03 -11.31
CA ASP A 237 -11.01 -16.15 -10.89
C ASP A 237 -10.51 -14.80 -10.33
N VAL A 238 -9.34 -14.82 -9.68
CA VAL A 238 -8.70 -13.60 -9.18
C VAL A 238 -8.25 -12.72 -10.35
N ILE A 239 -7.73 -13.31 -11.42
CA ILE A 239 -7.30 -12.59 -12.62
C ILE A 239 -8.50 -11.98 -13.35
N GLU A 240 -9.61 -12.70 -13.47
CA GLU A 240 -10.83 -12.17 -14.09
C GLU A 240 -11.36 -10.94 -13.35
N GLU A 241 -11.39 -10.98 -12.02
CA GLU A 241 -11.86 -9.86 -11.21
C GLU A 241 -10.94 -8.64 -11.33
N THR A 242 -9.61 -8.83 -11.39
CA THR A 242 -8.71 -7.68 -11.60
C THR A 242 -8.87 -7.05 -12.98
N TRP A 243 -9.17 -7.85 -14.01
CA TRP A 243 -9.55 -7.30 -15.32
C TRP A 243 -10.88 -6.56 -15.25
N ARG A 244 -11.93 -7.14 -14.64
CA ARG A 244 -13.24 -6.49 -14.47
C ARG A 244 -13.09 -5.11 -13.83
N ILE A 245 -12.24 -4.98 -12.80
CA ILE A 245 -12.03 -3.72 -12.09
C ILE A 245 -11.48 -2.64 -13.04
N VAL A 246 -10.45 -2.94 -13.83
CA VAL A 246 -9.76 -1.94 -14.67
C VAL A 246 -10.34 -1.78 -16.07
N GLN A 247 -11.20 -2.70 -16.52
CA GLN A 247 -11.72 -2.75 -17.89
C GLN A 247 -12.32 -1.43 -18.40
N PRO A 248 -13.11 -0.67 -17.61
CA PRO A 248 -13.67 0.60 -18.09
C PRO A 248 -12.60 1.61 -18.52
N LEU A 249 -11.42 1.60 -17.90
CA LEU A 249 -10.30 2.47 -18.27
C LEU A 249 -9.62 2.06 -19.58
N LEU A 250 -9.81 0.80 -19.99
CA LEU A 250 -9.28 0.29 -21.25
C LEU A 250 -10.23 0.59 -22.41
N ASP A 251 -11.54 0.51 -22.14
CA ASP A 251 -12.59 0.74 -23.13
C ASP A 251 -12.81 2.24 -23.39
N ALA A 252 -12.75 3.07 -22.35
CA ALA A 252 -12.93 4.51 -22.42
C ALA A 252 -11.81 5.25 -21.67
N PRO A 253 -10.56 5.20 -22.17
CA PRO A 253 -9.43 5.81 -21.48
C PRO A 253 -9.57 7.34 -21.41
N PRO A 254 -9.41 7.97 -20.23
CA PRO A 254 -9.41 9.42 -20.12
C PRO A 254 -8.20 10.04 -20.85
N PRO A 255 -8.25 11.34 -21.17
CA PRO A 255 -7.16 12.05 -21.85
C PRO A 255 -5.84 11.95 -21.08
N LEU A 256 -4.73 11.93 -21.83
CA LEU A 256 -3.39 11.94 -21.25
C LEU A 256 -3.00 13.34 -20.76
N GLU A 257 -2.48 13.41 -19.54
CA GLU A 257 -1.85 14.61 -19.00
C GLU A 257 -0.31 14.54 -19.09
N PRO A 258 0.35 15.57 -19.66
CA PRO A 258 1.81 15.60 -19.70
C PRO A 258 2.40 15.86 -18.32
N TYR A 259 3.52 15.22 -18.00
CA TYR A 259 4.32 15.54 -16.82
C TYR A 259 5.82 15.54 -17.12
N GLU A 260 6.60 16.28 -16.33
CA GLU A 260 8.05 16.35 -16.51
C GLU A 260 8.74 15.12 -15.89
N PRO A 261 9.74 14.53 -16.56
CA PRO A 261 10.59 13.51 -15.95
C PRO A 261 11.18 13.98 -14.61
N GLY A 262 11.21 13.10 -13.61
CA GLY A 262 11.69 13.42 -12.27
C GLY A 262 10.68 14.15 -11.38
N THR A 263 9.42 14.33 -11.82
CA THR A 263 8.32 14.88 -10.99
C THR A 263 7.35 13.80 -10.52
N TRP A 264 6.41 14.11 -9.63
CA TRP A 264 5.46 13.14 -9.06
C TRP A 264 4.25 12.80 -9.95
N GLY A 265 4.30 13.19 -11.23
CA GLY A 265 3.21 13.02 -12.19
C GLY A 265 2.41 14.30 -12.41
N PRO A 266 1.25 14.20 -13.07
CA PRO A 266 0.36 15.33 -13.35
C PRO A 266 -0.20 15.99 -12.08
N GLN A 267 -0.53 17.28 -12.15
CA GLN A 267 -1.07 18.05 -11.02
C GLN A 267 -2.45 17.54 -10.57
N SER A 268 -3.26 17.01 -11.50
CA SER A 268 -4.54 16.40 -11.16
C SER A 268 -4.39 15.24 -10.18
N ALA A 269 -3.25 14.52 -10.20
CA ALA A 269 -3.01 13.42 -9.28
C ALA A 269 -2.87 13.92 -7.84
N ASP A 270 -2.26 15.10 -7.63
CA ASP A 270 -2.21 15.73 -6.31
C ASP A 270 -3.61 16.18 -5.84
N ALA A 271 -4.43 16.69 -6.77
CA ALA A 271 -5.81 17.07 -6.49
C ALA A 271 -6.66 15.86 -6.07
N LEU A 272 -6.47 14.69 -6.68
CA LEU A 272 -7.13 13.43 -6.30
C LEU A 272 -6.86 13.05 -4.83
N ALA A 273 -5.62 13.23 -4.36
CA ALA A 273 -5.23 12.87 -3.00
C ALA A 273 -5.48 13.98 -1.95
N ALA A 274 -5.66 15.23 -2.37
CA ALA A 274 -5.77 16.38 -1.48
C ALA A 274 -6.87 16.23 -0.39
N PRO A 275 -8.10 15.75 -0.68
CA PRO A 275 -9.14 15.54 0.33
C PRO A 275 -8.73 14.58 1.47
N TYR A 276 -7.78 13.69 1.18
CA TYR A 276 -7.32 12.61 2.06
C TYR A 276 -5.98 12.92 2.73
N GLY A 277 -5.51 14.18 2.64
CA GLY A 277 -4.26 14.66 3.23
C GLY A 277 -3.07 14.60 2.29
N GLY A 278 -3.30 14.42 0.99
CA GLY A 278 -2.28 14.40 -0.06
C GLY A 278 -1.39 13.15 -0.03
N TRP A 279 -0.60 13.01 -1.09
CA TRP A 279 0.36 11.92 -1.21
C TRP A 279 1.51 12.08 -0.21
N ARG A 280 1.92 10.97 0.40
CA ARG A 280 3.18 10.92 1.16
C ARG A 280 4.36 10.85 0.19
N ALA A 281 5.37 11.69 0.44
CA ALA A 281 6.67 11.56 -0.21
C ALA A 281 7.43 10.34 0.36
N PRO A 282 8.01 9.47 -0.48
CA PRO A 282 8.83 8.36 -0.01
C PRO A 282 10.02 8.88 0.79
N GLN A 283 10.35 8.20 1.87
CA GLN A 283 11.58 8.48 2.58
C GLN A 283 12.68 7.66 1.91
N SER A 284 13.51 8.28 1.09
CA SER A 284 14.75 7.63 0.65
C SER A 284 15.67 7.50 1.87
N ARG A 285 16.06 6.29 2.26
CA ARG A 285 17.18 6.12 3.18
C ARG A 285 18.41 6.80 2.54
N SER A 286 18.92 7.87 3.15
CA SER A 286 20.34 8.18 3.01
C SER A 286 21.07 7.06 3.73
N ARG A 287 21.76 6.17 3.02
CA ARG A 287 22.67 5.23 3.67
C ARG A 287 23.65 6.07 4.49
N ASN A 288 23.50 6.07 5.80
CA ASN A 288 24.54 6.59 6.67
C ASN A 288 25.72 5.65 6.49
N ALA A 289 26.72 6.08 5.73
CA ALA A 289 28.06 5.53 5.77
C ALA A 289 28.65 5.83 7.16
N ALA A 290 28.28 5.01 8.13
CA ALA A 290 28.83 5.04 9.47
C ALA A 290 28.91 3.61 10.02
N ALA A 291 29.73 2.78 9.37
CA ALA A 291 30.35 1.62 10.00
C ALA A 291 31.61 1.27 9.20
N SER A 292 32.68 0.92 9.92
CA SER A 292 34.04 0.60 9.47
C SER A 292 35.06 1.73 9.53
N SER A 293 35.23 2.28 10.75
CA SER A 293 36.56 2.60 11.27
C SER A 293 36.73 1.88 12.62
N GLU A 294 37.10 0.60 12.56
CA GLU A 294 37.86 -0.11 13.59
C GLU A 294 38.87 -1.02 12.88
#